data_AF-K1YNB7-F1
#
_entry.id   AF-K1YNB7-F1
#
_cell.length_a   1.000
_cell.length_b   1.000
_cell.length_c   1.000
_cell.angle_alpha   90.00
_cell.angle_beta   90.00
_cell.angle_gamma   90.00
#
_symmetry.space_group_name_H-M   'P 1'
#
loop_
_entity.id
_entity.type
_entity.pdbx_description
1 polymer ?
#
loop_
_entity_poly.entity_id
_entity_poly.type
_entity_poly.pdbx_seq_one_letter_code
_entity_poly.pdbx_strand_id
1 'polypeptide(L)' 'MTEKRFYATGKRKSAIARVYMKEGTGVLQVNKRNFDDYFTRESLKMLIQQPLETAGKKGLFDFYVNVDGGGIA' A
#
# COMPACT_ATOMS: atom_id res chain seq x y z
N MET A 1 24.50 -7.09 2.95
CA MET A 1 23.78 -6.57 1.77
C MET A 1 22.82 -5.51 2.28
N THR A 2 22.94 -4.26 1.82
CA THR A 2 22.08 -3.17 2.29
C THR A 2 20.70 -3.33 1.65
N GLU A 3 19.69 -3.72 2.44
CA GLU A 3 18.32 -3.79 1.96
C GLU A 3 17.80 -2.37 1.67
N LYS A 4 17.55 -2.08 0.39
CA LYS A 4 17.06 -0.76 -0.03
C LYS A 4 15.58 -0.66 0.31
N ARG A 5 15.26 0.01 1.41
CA ARG A 5 13.90 0.28 1.86
C ARG A 5 13.51 1.69 1.45
N PHE A 6 12.38 1.82 0.78
CA PHE A 6 11.81 3.11 0.42
C PHE A 6 10.71 3.46 1.43
N TYR A 7 10.73 4.70 1.89
CA TYR A 7 9.73 5.24 2.80
C TYR A 7 8.98 6.38 2.12
N ALA A 8 7.66 6.34 2.17
CA ALA A 8 6.79 7.37 1.64
C ALA A 8 5.62 7.62 2.59
N THR A 9 5.03 8.81 2.52
CA THR A 9 3.83 9.15 3.27
C THR A 9 2.78 9.71 2.32
N GLY A 10 1.58 9.13 2.33
CA GLY A 10 0.41 9.63 1.63
C GLY A 10 -0.58 10.27 2.61
N LYS A 11 -1.28 11.32 2.18
CA LYS A 11 -2.32 11.98 2.99
C LYS A 11 -3.55 12.23 2.13
N ARG A 12 -4.74 11.95 2.66
CA ARG A 12 -6.02 12.26 2.00
C ARG A 12 -7.07 12.63 3.03
N LYS A 13 -7.63 13.84 2.92
CA LYS A 13 -8.54 14.40 3.94
C LYS A 13 -7.86 14.36 5.32
N SER A 14 -8.43 13.63 6.28
CA SER A 14 -7.87 13.40 7.62
C SER A 14 -7.08 12.10 7.77
N ALA A 15 -6.92 11.31 6.69
CA ALA A 15 -6.18 10.05 6.70
C ALA A 15 -4.70 10.25 6.35
N ILE A 16 -3.82 9.57 7.09
CA ILE A 16 -2.37 9.54 6.89
C ILE A 16 -1.93 8.08 6.71
N ALA A 17 -1.32 7.78 5.57
CA ALA A 17 -0.77 6.47 5.24
C ALA A 17 0.76 6.53 5.18
N ARG A 18 1.44 5.78 6.05
CA ARG A 18 2.90 5.59 6.02
C ARG A 18 3.20 4.30 5.29
N VAL A 19 3.91 4.39 4.18
CA VAL A 19 4.20 3.28 3.27
C VAL A 19 5.69 2.96 3.35
N TYR A 20 5.99 1.71 3.63
CA TYR A 20 7.32 1.13 3.50
C TYR A 20 7.30 0.16 2.32
N MET A 21 8.18 0.38 1.36
CA MET A 21 8.32 -0.44 0.16
C MET A 21 9.70 -1.10 0.15
N LYS A 22 9.73 -2.39 -0.16
CA LYS A 22 10.95 -3.16 -0.42
C LYS A 22 10.77 -3.97 -1.69
N GLU A 23 11.86 -4.28 -2.40
CA GLU A 23 11.83 -5.24 -3.51
C GLU A 23 11.50 -6.63 -2.96
N GLY A 24 10.59 -7.35 -3.61
CA GLY A 24 10.06 -8.59 -3.08
C GLY A 24 9.03 -9.29 -3.98
N THR A 25 8.10 -9.99 -3.34
CA THR A 25 7.16 -10.95 -3.94
C THR A 25 5.76 -10.38 -4.25
N GLY A 26 5.53 -9.09 -4.01
CA GLY A 26 4.23 -8.46 -4.24
C GLY A 26 3.29 -8.46 -3.03
N VAL A 27 3.82 -8.72 -1.83
CA VAL A 27 3.02 -8.77 -0.60
C VAL A 27 2.56 -7.37 -0.24
N LEU A 28 1.24 -7.17 -0.10
CA LEU A 28 0.67 -5.88 0.30
C LEU A 28 -0.10 -6.03 1.61
N GLN A 29 0.46 -5.46 2.68
CA GLN A 29 -0.12 -5.49 4.02
C GLN A 29 -0.48 -4.08 4.49
N VAL A 30 -1.67 -3.95 5.07
CA VAL A 30 -2.19 -2.68 5.61
C VAL A 30 -2.61 -2.92 7.06
N ASN A 31 -2.03 -2.17 8.00
CA ASN A 31 -2.31 -2.29 9.43
C ASN A 31 -2.26 -3.75 9.94
N LYS A 32 -1.25 -4.52 9.49
CA LYS A 32 -1.03 -5.95 9.80
C LYS A 32 -2.13 -6.90 9.28
N ARG A 33 -3.01 -6.43 8.38
CA ARG A 33 -4.01 -7.23 7.68
C ARG A 33 -3.66 -7.32 6.20
N ASN A 34 -4.22 -8.33 5.52
CA ASN A 34 -4.04 -8.46 4.09
C ASN A 34 -4.78 -7.33 3.37
N PHE A 35 -4.24 -6.88 2.23
CA PHE A 35 -4.86 -5.80 1.44
C PHE A 35 -6.33 -6.05 1.12
N ASP A 36 -6.64 -7.28 0.72
CA ASP A 36 -8.00 -7.68 0.34
C ASP A 36 -8.99 -7.70 1.49
N ASP A 37 -8.51 -7.96 2.71
CA ASP A 37 -9.32 -7.98 3.93
C ASP A 37 -9.52 -6.57 4.49
N TYR A 38 -8.53 -5.68 4.28
CA TYR A 38 -8.59 -4.31 4.77
C TYR A 38 -9.51 -3.45 3.92
N PHE A 39 -9.42 -3.56 2.60
CA PHE A 39 -10.29 -2.82 1.69
C PHE A 39 -11.38 -3.73 1.16
N THR A 40 -12.59 -3.61 1.69
CA THR A 40 -13.71 -4.45 1.26
C THR A 40 -14.31 -4.01 -0.09
N ARG A 41 -14.13 -2.73 -0.45
CA ARG A 41 -14.67 -2.15 -1.69
C ARG A 41 -13.71 -2.33 -2.86
N GLU A 42 -14.19 -2.99 -3.90
CA GLU A 42 -13.42 -3.27 -5.13
C GLU A 42 -12.94 -1.99 -5.84
N SER A 43 -13.75 -0.93 -5.83
CA SER A 43 -13.37 0.36 -6.40
C SER A 43 -12.12 0.97 -5.74
N LEU A 44 -11.94 0.77 -4.44
CA LEU A 44 -10.73 1.21 -3.74
C LEU A 44 -9.52 0.34 -4.10
N LYS A 45 -9.72 -0.97 -4.27
CA LYS A 45 -8.67 -1.89 -4.71
C LYS A 45 -8.12 -1.49 -6.07
N MET A 46 -9.01 -1.21 -7.03
CA MET A 46 -8.62 -0.76 -8.37
C MET A 46 -7.84 0.55 -8.32
N LEU A 47 -8.29 1.53 -7.53
CA LEU A 47 -7.61 2.82 -7.41
C LEU A 47 -6.18 2.69 -6.88
N ILE A 48 -5.95 1.78 -5.93
CA ILE A 48 -4.62 1.55 -5.34
C ILE A 48 -3.71 0.75 -6.29
N GLN A 49 -4.27 -0.13 -7.11
CA GLN A 49 -3.51 -0.90 -8.10
C GLN A 49 -3.12 -0.08 -9.34
N GLN A 50 -3.93 0.90 -9.73
CA GLN A 50 -3.71 1.75 -10.90
C GLN A 50 -2.29 2.34 -11.01
N PRO A 51 -1.71 2.98 -9.98
CA PRO A 51 -0.34 3.52 -10.06
C PRO A 51 0.73 2.43 -10.24
N LEU A 52 0.51 1.23 -9.68
CA LEU A 52 1.44 0.10 -9.84
C LEU A 52 1.40 -0.46 -11.26
N GLU A 53 0.21 -0.47 -11.86
CA GLU A 53 -0.03 -0.89 -13.25
C GLU A 53 0.57 0.10 -14.24
N THR A 54 0.34 1.41 -14.05
CA THR A 54 0.95 2.46 -14.89
C THR A 54 2.49 2.43 -14.82
N ALA A 55 3.05 2.12 -13.65
CA ALA A 55 4.50 1.99 -13.49
C ALA A 55 5.07 0.68 -14.04
N GLY A 56 4.24 -0.28 -14.47
CA GLY A 56 4.68 -1.61 -14.92
C GLY A 56 5.37 -2.43 -13.83
N LYS A 57 5.13 -2.12 -12.55
CA LYS A 57 5.85 -2.68 -11.39
C LYS A 57 4.96 -3.54 -10.50
N LYS A 58 3.84 -4.02 -11.04
CA LYS A 58 2.89 -4.89 -10.33
C LYS A 58 3.58 -6.20 -9.92
N GLY A 59 3.55 -6.53 -8.63
CA GLY A 59 4.10 -7.80 -8.10
C GLY A 59 5.62 -7.84 -7.85
N LEU A 60 6.34 -6.73 -8.07
CA LEU A 60 7.81 -6.68 -7.86
C LEU A 60 8.22 -6.16 -6.47
N PHE A 61 7.27 -5.55 -5.74
CA PHE A 61 7.54 -4.87 -4.48
C PHE A 61 6.59 -5.35 -3.41
N ASP A 62 7.13 -5.56 -2.21
CA ASP A 62 6.33 -5.74 -1.01
C ASP A 62 6.08 -4.36 -0.36
N PHE A 63 4.86 -4.15 0.08
CA PHE A 63 4.37 -2.93 0.69
C PHE A 63 3.85 -3.22 2.08
N TYR A 64 4.38 -2.51 3.07
CA TYR A 64 3.89 -2.48 4.44
C TYR A 64 3.37 -1.08 4.74
N VAL A 65 2.06 -0.97 4.92
CA VAL A 65 1.38 0.30 5.09
C VAL A 65 0.76 0.37 6.48
N ASN A 66 1.04 1.45 7.19
CA ASN A 66 0.31 1.81 8.40
C ASN A 66 -0.56 3.03 8.09
N VAL A 67 -1.87 2.89 8.28
CA VAL A 67 -2.84 3.95 8.02
C VAL A 67 -3.46 4.37 9.34
N ASP A 68 -3.42 5.67 9.62
CA ASP A 68 -3.97 6.31 10.81
C ASP A 68 -4.85 7.50 10.39
N GLY A 69 -5.97 7.69 11.08
CA GLY A 69 -6.94 8.74 10.80
C GLY A 69 -7.80 8.50 9.56
N GLY A 70 -8.86 9.31 9.43
CA GLY A 70 -9.83 9.19 8.33
C GLY A 70 -11.02 8.28 8.64
N GLY A 71 -11.88 8.12 7.62
CA GLY A 71 -13.06 7.26 7.63
C GLY A 71 -12.83 5.90 6.96
N ILE A 72 -13.90 5.11 6.97
CA ILE A 72 -13.98 3.64 6.91
C ILE A 72 -13.06 2.91 5.89
N ALA A 73 -12.55 1.78 6.40
CA ALA A 73 -11.96 0.62 5.72
C ALA A 73 -12.97 -0.16 4.87
#